data_AF-A0A0D0ARW0-F1
#
_entry.id   AF-A0A0D0ARW0-F1
#
_cell.length_a   1.000
_cell.length_b   1.000
_cell.length_c   1.000
_cell.angle_alpha   90.00
_cell.angle_beta   90.00
_cell.angle_gamma   90.00
#
_symmetry.space_group_name_H-M   'P 1'
#
loop_
_entity.id
_entity.type
_entity.pdbx_description
1 polymer ?
#
loop_
_entity_poly.entity_id
_entity_poly.type
_entity_poly.pdbx_seq_one_letter_code
_entity_poly.pdbx_strand_id
1 'polypeptide(L)'
;PCGLWVKANKGSLKRHAHKWHGVVRGGDTDTVSCTWAECDAKMLKSSVPRHTLCTHLGEAFECNGCSRIFTRDYSWRSHAAKCTCGVFGYSVTYIPSARAINLKGIFPK
;
A
#
# COMPACT_ATOMS: atom_id res chain seq x y z
N PRO A 1 -1.35 4.50 14.90
CA PRO A 1 -2.55 4.28 14.04
C PRO A 1 -3.74 5.17 14.49
N CYS A 2 -4.42 5.83 13.56
CA CYS A 2 -5.55 6.74 13.87
C CYS A 2 -6.90 6.03 14.12
N GLY A 3 -6.93 4.68 14.06
CA GLY A 3 -8.12 3.85 14.34
C GLY A 3 -9.19 3.83 13.24
N LEU A 4 -9.13 4.73 12.26
CA LEU A 4 -10.09 4.82 11.17
C LEU A 4 -9.80 3.81 10.05
N TRP A 5 -10.86 3.23 9.49
CA TRP A 5 -10.76 2.41 8.28
C TRP A 5 -10.44 3.26 7.06
N VAL A 6 -9.49 2.80 6.25
CA VAL A 6 -9.11 3.45 5.00
C VAL A 6 -9.16 2.47 3.84
N LYS A 7 -9.61 2.93 2.67
CA LYS A 7 -9.50 2.14 1.43
C LYS A 7 -8.01 1.98 1.08
N ALA A 8 -7.58 0.74 0.86
CA ALA A 8 -6.18 0.38 0.64
C ALA A 8 -5.69 0.75 -0.77
N ASN A 9 -5.61 2.05 -1.07
CA ASN A 9 -5.03 2.56 -2.30
C ASN A 9 -4.46 3.96 -2.09
N LYS A 10 -3.49 4.34 -2.94
CA LYS A 10 -2.75 5.60 -2.82
C LYS A 10 -3.66 6.83 -2.76
N GLY A 11 -4.65 6.94 -3.65
CA GLY A 11 -5.53 8.10 -3.72
C GLY A 11 -6.39 8.26 -2.47
N SER A 12 -6.92 7.15 -1.95
CA SER A 12 -7.74 7.15 -0.73
C SER A 12 -6.91 7.48 0.50
N LEU A 13 -5.68 6.99 0.59
CA LEU A 13 -4.74 7.34 1.65
C LEU A 13 -4.30 8.80 1.60
N LYS A 14 -3.98 9.35 0.41
CA LYS A 14 -3.69 10.80 0.26
C LYS A 14 -4.86 11.64 0.76
N ARG A 15 -6.09 11.31 0.33
CA ARG A 15 -7.30 12.03 0.76
C ARG A 15 -7.56 11.86 2.26
N HIS A 16 -7.34 10.67 2.81
CA HIS A 16 -7.48 10.40 4.23
C HIS A 16 -6.49 11.24 5.04
N ALA A 17 -5.21 11.21 4.68
CA ALA A 17 -4.17 11.99 5.35
C ALA A 17 -4.44 13.49 5.28
N HIS A 18 -4.91 14.00 4.14
CA HIS A 18 -5.33 15.39 4.04
C HIS A 18 -6.51 15.72 4.95
N LYS A 19 -7.56 14.89 4.94
CA LYS A 19 -8.82 15.17 5.67
C LYS A 19 -8.67 15.03 7.19
N TRP A 20 -7.91 14.04 7.66
CA TRP A 20 -7.85 13.67 9.09
C TRP A 20 -6.54 14.04 9.77
N HIS A 21 -5.48 14.32 9.00
CA HIS A 21 -4.15 14.60 9.53
C HIS A 21 -3.56 15.92 8.99
N GLY A 22 -4.37 16.75 8.31
CA GLY A 22 -3.94 18.08 7.86
C GLY A 22 -2.82 18.08 6.81
N VAL A 23 -2.56 16.96 6.15
CA VAL A 23 -1.52 16.88 5.11
C VAL A 23 -1.94 17.74 3.92
N VAL A 24 -1.27 18.87 3.72
CA VAL A 24 -1.56 19.86 2.66
C VAL A 24 -1.51 19.23 1.26
N ARG A 25 -2.26 19.74 0.27
CA ARG A 25 -2.14 19.30 -1.14
C ARG A 25 -0.89 19.89 -1.81
N GLY A 26 -0.38 19.24 -2.86
CA GLY A 26 0.85 19.67 -3.55
C GLY A 26 2.11 19.36 -2.74
N GLY A 27 3.27 19.87 -3.18
CA GLY A 27 4.56 19.61 -2.52
C GLY A 27 4.97 18.13 -2.57
N ASP A 28 4.64 17.42 -3.65
CA ASP A 28 4.94 15.98 -3.78
C ASP A 28 6.45 15.65 -3.73
N THR A 29 7.29 16.66 -3.97
CA THR A 29 8.76 16.65 -3.85
C THR A 29 9.27 16.99 -2.45
N ASP A 30 8.41 17.48 -1.56
CA ASP A 30 8.82 17.86 -0.21
C ASP A 30 9.11 16.61 0.61
N THR A 31 10.12 16.70 1.48
CA THR A 31 10.41 15.63 2.44
C THR A 31 9.59 15.83 3.70
N VAL A 32 8.94 14.77 4.15
CA VAL A 32 8.13 14.75 5.36
C VAL A 32 8.52 13.55 6.22
N SER A 33 8.38 13.71 7.54
CA SER A 33 8.51 12.60 8.50
C SER A 33 7.19 11.82 8.56
N CYS A 34 7.30 10.51 8.75
CA CYS A 34 6.15 9.70 9.12
C CYS A 34 5.65 10.13 10.51
N THR A 35 4.32 10.17 10.67
CA THR A 35 3.68 10.49 11.95
C THR A 35 3.07 9.27 12.62
N TRP A 36 3.37 8.08 12.10
CA TRP A 36 2.94 6.84 12.73
C TRP A 36 3.79 6.58 13.98
N ALA A 37 3.15 6.12 15.06
CA ALA A 37 3.83 5.78 16.30
C ALA A 37 4.99 4.80 16.04
N GLU A 38 6.13 5.03 16.69
CA GLU A 38 7.36 4.23 16.54
C GLU A 38 7.89 4.17 15.08
N CYS A 39 7.74 5.26 14.31
CA CYS A 39 8.27 5.35 12.95
C CYS A 39 9.01 6.66 12.68
N ASP A 40 10.33 6.56 12.54
CA ASP A 40 11.21 7.71 12.27
C ASP A 40 11.51 7.94 10.79
N ALA A 41 10.75 7.28 9.89
CA ALA A 41 11.04 7.32 8.47
C ALA A 41 10.82 8.73 7.89
N LYS A 42 11.82 9.24 7.16
CA LYS A 42 11.71 10.45 6.33
C LYS A 42 11.59 10.06 4.87
N MET A 43 10.66 10.67 4.16
CA MET A 43 10.38 10.33 2.76
C MET A 43 9.77 11.50 2.00
N LEU A 44 9.75 11.41 0.68
CA LEU A 44 8.95 12.32 -0.14
C LEU A 44 7.47 12.21 0.24
N LYS A 45 6.77 13.34 0.29
CA LYS A 45 5.33 13.39 0.56
C LYS A 45 4.52 12.51 -0.40
N SER A 46 4.93 12.44 -1.67
CA SER A 46 4.36 11.53 -2.66
C SER A 46 4.47 10.05 -2.31
N SER A 47 5.44 9.67 -1.47
CA SER A 47 5.73 8.30 -1.04
C SER A 47 4.97 7.90 0.23
N VAL A 48 4.44 8.85 1.01
CA VAL A 48 3.69 8.57 2.25
C VAL A 48 2.60 7.49 2.07
N PRO A 49 1.71 7.55 1.06
CA PRO A 49 0.66 6.54 0.92
C PRO A 49 1.21 5.13 0.71
N ARG A 50 2.32 5.00 -0.03
CA ARG A 50 2.96 3.71 -0.27
C ARG A 50 3.64 3.21 1.01
N HIS A 51 4.38 4.08 1.69
CA HIS A 51 5.01 3.75 2.95
C HIS A 51 3.99 3.27 3.98
N THR A 52 2.87 3.99 4.14
CA THR A 52 1.78 3.57 5.03
C THR A 52 1.23 2.20 4.67
N LEU A 53 0.99 1.91 3.39
CA LEU A 53 0.51 0.59 2.95
C LEU A 53 1.52 -0.52 3.27
N CYS A 54 2.77 -0.38 2.82
CA CYS A 54 3.76 -1.45 2.93
C CYS A 54 4.26 -1.64 4.37
N THR A 55 4.54 -0.55 5.08
CA THR A 55 5.23 -0.59 6.38
C THR A 55 4.27 -0.72 7.54
N HIS A 56 3.10 -0.08 7.48
CA HIS A 56 2.18 -0.03 8.61
C HIS A 56 0.94 -0.87 8.45
N LEU A 57 0.44 -1.01 7.23
CA LEU A 57 -0.69 -1.91 6.93
C LEU A 57 -0.22 -3.28 6.43
N GLY A 58 1.09 -3.44 6.19
CA GLY A 58 1.70 -4.68 5.73
C GLY A 58 1.17 -5.18 4.40
N GLU A 59 0.79 -4.27 3.50
CA GLU A 59 0.30 -4.64 2.17
C GLU A 59 1.36 -5.44 1.42
N ALA A 60 1.00 -6.67 1.08
CA ALA A 60 1.83 -7.58 0.32
C ALA A 60 1.02 -8.28 -0.78
N PHE A 61 1.73 -8.73 -1.82
CA PHE A 61 1.19 -9.33 -3.03
C PHE A 61 1.79 -10.72 -3.16
N GLU A 62 1.00 -11.75 -2.91
CA GLU A 62 1.44 -13.14 -3.00
C GLU A 62 1.04 -13.73 -4.35
N CYS A 63 2.00 -14.24 -5.11
CA CYS A 63 1.71 -14.94 -6.37
C CYS A 63 1.02 -16.27 -6.09
N ASN A 64 -0.16 -16.49 -6.66
CA ASN A 64 -0.96 -17.70 -6.40
C ASN A 64 -0.36 -18.97 -7.04
N GLY A 65 0.60 -18.85 -7.97
CA GLY A 65 1.22 -20.00 -8.63
C GLY A 65 2.58 -20.42 -8.08
N CYS A 66 3.27 -19.57 -7.32
CA CYS A 66 4.58 -19.90 -6.73
C CYS A 66 4.78 -19.40 -5.30
N SER A 67 3.75 -18.81 -4.69
CA SER A 67 3.76 -18.24 -3.33
C SER A 67 4.85 -17.19 -3.08
N ARG A 68 5.48 -16.65 -4.13
CA ARG A 68 6.43 -15.56 -3.99
C ARG A 68 5.70 -14.30 -3.56
N ILE A 69 6.19 -13.68 -2.49
CA ILE A 69 5.65 -12.46 -1.90
C ILE A 69 6.38 -11.23 -2.47
N PHE A 70 5.62 -10.22 -2.84
CA PHE A 70 6.11 -8.93 -3.30
C PHE A 70 5.55 -7.81 -2.43
N THR A 71 6.35 -6.78 -2.16
CA THR A 71 5.89 -5.59 -1.42
C THR A 71 5.18 -4.56 -2.31
N ARG A 72 5.11 -4.82 -3.63
CA ARG A 72 4.57 -3.90 -4.63
C ARG A 72 3.87 -4.66 -5.76
N ASP A 73 2.71 -4.14 -6.15
CA ASP A 73 1.97 -4.55 -7.35
C ASP A 73 2.83 -4.54 -8.62
N TYR A 74 3.65 -3.51 -8.82
CA TYR A 74 4.56 -3.42 -9.98
C TYR A 74 5.57 -4.57 -10.01
N SER A 75 6.12 -4.94 -8.85
CA SER A 75 7.09 -6.04 -8.76
C SER A 75 6.44 -7.37 -9.08
N TRP A 76 5.21 -7.61 -8.62
CA TRP A 76 4.44 -8.77 -9.04
C TRP A 76 4.14 -8.75 -10.55
N ARG A 77 3.73 -7.62 -11.14
CA ARG A 77 3.47 -7.53 -12.60
C ARG A 77 4.71 -7.87 -13.43
N SER A 78 5.88 -7.37 -13.01
CA SER A 78 7.16 -7.68 -13.66
C SER A 78 7.51 -9.17 -13.55
N HIS A 79 7.22 -9.78 -12.40
CA HIS A 79 7.33 -11.22 -12.23
C HIS A 79 6.35 -12.00 -13.12
N ALA A 80 5.06 -11.62 -13.13
CA ALA A 80 4.02 -12.27 -13.92
C ALA A 80 4.28 -12.21 -15.43
N ALA A 81 4.94 -11.15 -15.92
CA ALA A 81 5.32 -11.03 -17.32
C ALA A 81 6.44 -12.00 -17.75
N LYS A 82 7.22 -12.54 -16.79
CA LYS A 82 8.36 -13.43 -17.05
C LYS A 82 8.15 -14.86 -16.55
N CYS A 83 7.22 -15.05 -15.61
CA CYS A 83 6.89 -16.34 -15.01
C CYS A 83 5.63 -16.91 -15.65
N THR A 84 5.63 -18.21 -15.94
CA THR A 84 4.43 -18.97 -16.33
C THR A 84 3.31 -18.89 -15.29
N CYS A 85 3.68 -18.70 -14.02
CA CYS A 85 2.76 -18.55 -12.90
C CYS A 85 1.96 -17.24 -12.89
N GLY A 86 2.27 -16.26 -13.76
CA GLY A 86 1.58 -14.97 -13.82
C GLY A 86 0.07 -15.08 -14.10
N VAL A 87 -0.35 -16.16 -14.76
CA VAL A 87 -1.76 -16.44 -15.10
C VAL A 87 -2.64 -16.69 -13.88
N PHE A 88 -2.07 -17.17 -12.79
CA PHE A 88 -2.82 -17.46 -11.55
C PHE A 88 -3.11 -16.20 -10.72
N GLY A 89 -2.60 -15.04 -11.14
CA GLY A 89 -2.82 -13.78 -10.45
C GLY A 89 -2.06 -13.66 -9.13
N TYR A 90 -2.59 -12.85 -8.23
CA TYR A 90 -2.07 -12.67 -6.88
C TYR A 90 -3.17 -12.47 -5.86
N SER A 91 -2.87 -12.80 -4.62
CA SER A 91 -3.65 -12.43 -3.44
C SER A 91 -3.02 -11.21 -2.76
N VAL A 92 -3.84 -10.30 -2.25
CA VAL A 92 -3.35 -9.16 -1.44
C VAL A 92 -3.56 -9.48 0.02
N THR A 93 -2.49 -9.42 0.79
CA THR A 93 -2.51 -9.63 2.24
C THR A 93 -2.16 -8.33 2.97
N TYR A 94 -2.62 -8.24 4.21
CA TYR A 94 -2.37 -7.15 5.14
C TYR A 94 -2.05 -7.76 6.51
N ILE A 95 -1.39 -7.03 7.40
CA ILE A 95 -1.24 -7.52 8.78
C ILE A 95 -2.64 -7.65 9.45
N PRO A 96 -2.84 -8.59 10.39
CA PRO A 96 -4.15 -8.81 11.01
C PRO A 96 -4.76 -7.58 11.70
N SER A 97 -3.91 -6.67 12.18
CA SER A 97 -4.32 -5.41 12.82
C SER A 97 -4.61 -4.28 11.83
N ALA A 98 -4.39 -4.49 10.53
CA ALA A 98 -4.60 -3.46 9.51
C ALA A 98 -6.08 -3.06 9.44
N ARG A 99 -6.33 -1.75 9.41
CA ARG A 99 -7.66 -1.16 9.20
C ARG A 99 -7.79 -0.71 7.74
N ALA A 100 -7.61 -1.67 6.84
CA ALA A 100 -7.52 -1.45 5.40
C ALA A 100 -8.62 -2.23 4.68
N ILE A 101 -9.44 -1.55 3.87
CA ILE A 101 -10.45 -2.20 3.02
C ILE A 101 -9.81 -2.52 1.67
N ASN A 102 -9.66 -3.81 1.37
CA ASN A 102 -9.17 -4.29 0.09
C ASN A 102 -10.25 -4.15 -1.00
N LEU A 103 -9.91 -3.50 -2.11
CA LEU A 103 -10.78 -3.38 -3.29
C LEU A 103 -10.26 -4.18 -4.49
N LYS A 104 -9.03 -4.70 -4.42
CA LYS A 104 -8.40 -5.44 -5.54
C LYS A 104 -8.93 -6.86 -5.70
N GLY A 105 -9.73 -7.36 -4.75
CA GLY A 105 -10.38 -8.68 -4.80
C GLY A 105 -11.86 -8.68 -5.20
N ILE A 106 -12.46 -7.54 -5.54
CA ILE A 106 -13.92 -7.45 -5.77
C ILE A 106 -14.29 -7.52 -7.27
N PHE A 107 -13.33 -7.31 -8.17
CA PHE A 107 -13.57 -7.41 -9.62
C PHE A 107 -12.51 -8.31 -10.25
N PRO A 108 -12.82 -9.59 -10.53
CA PRO A 108 -12.01 -10.36 -11.47
C PRO A 108 -12.01 -9.62 -12.81
N LYS A 109 -10.83 -9.54 -13.44
CA LYS A 109 -10.73 -9.16 -14.84
C LYS A 109 -11.36 -10.21 -15.73
#